data_AF-A0A7S2BLC3-F1
#
_entry.id   AF-A0A7S2BLC3-F1
#
_cell.length_a   1.000
_cell.length_b   1.000
_cell.length_c   1.000
_cell.angle_alpha   90.00
_cell.angle_beta   90.00
_cell.angle_gamma   90.00
#
_symmetry.space_group_name_H-M   'P 1'
#
loop_
_entity.id
_entity.type
_entity.pdbx_description
1 polymer ?
#
loop_
_entity_poly.entity_id
_entity_poly.type
_entity_poly.pdbx_seq_one_letter_code
_entity_poly.pdbx_strand_id
1 'polypeptide(L)'
;SLQPVLSSASTLLRRGPTLEIPRAVICIGNDAGDLDSVVSAIALAYWQSQYQIADAAAEATQNALYVPVAPFDRQDFKLRQDARVLFGHIREELPVGSDGSPVDLLCWDEIEDLVISKWRGHTGIALTDHNKCSSSVAA
;
A
#
# COMPACT_ATOMS: atom_id res chain seq x y z
N SER A 1 10.37 12.28 -0.42
CA SER A 1 9.43 12.19 0.71
C SER A 1 8.39 11.12 0.40
N LEU A 2 8.13 10.21 1.36
CA LEU A 2 7.22 9.07 1.21
C LEU A 2 5.74 9.46 1.43
N GLN A 3 5.49 10.44 2.30
CA GLN A 3 4.15 10.82 2.71
C GLN A 3 3.20 11.19 1.56
N PRO A 4 3.61 11.96 0.53
CA PRO A 4 2.72 12.27 -0.59
C PRO A 4 2.25 11.01 -1.35
N VAL A 5 3.10 9.98 -1.42
CA VAL A 5 2.76 8.73 -2.10
C VAL A 5 1.74 7.93 -1.30
N LEU A 6 1.96 7.75 0.01
CA LEU A 6 0.98 7.04 0.85
C LEU A 6 -0.37 7.77 0.88
N SER A 7 -0.34 9.08 1.08
CA SER A 7 -1.56 9.89 1.13
C SER A 7 -2.33 9.87 -0.19
N SER A 8 -1.62 9.97 -1.33
CA SER A 8 -2.23 9.87 -2.65
C SER A 8 -2.79 8.47 -2.91
N ALA A 9 -2.04 7.41 -2.59
CA ALA A 9 -2.48 6.03 -2.76
C ALA A 9 -3.75 5.72 -1.96
N SER A 10 -3.77 6.06 -0.66
CA SER A 10 -4.94 5.90 0.22
C SER A 10 -6.15 6.68 -0.31
N THR A 11 -5.94 7.96 -0.65
CA THR A 11 -7.02 8.84 -1.15
C THR A 11 -7.59 8.34 -2.47
N LEU A 12 -6.73 7.98 -3.44
CA LEU A 12 -7.15 7.54 -4.76
C LEU A 12 -7.82 6.17 -4.71
N LEU A 13 -7.30 5.23 -3.90
CA LEU A 13 -7.97 3.94 -3.71
C LEU A 13 -9.39 4.16 -3.16
N ARG A 14 -9.57 5.05 -2.20
CA ARG A 14 -10.90 5.38 -1.66
C ARG A 14 -11.80 6.05 -2.68
N ARG A 15 -11.28 6.71 -3.71
CA ARG A 15 -12.09 7.34 -4.77
C ARG A 15 -12.62 6.31 -5.78
N GLY A 16 -11.82 5.30 -6.13
CA GLY A 16 -12.17 4.33 -7.16
C GLY A 16 -11.44 4.60 -8.49
N PRO A 17 -11.64 3.72 -9.49
CA PRO A 17 -10.97 3.83 -10.78
C PRO A 17 -11.40 5.07 -11.55
N THR A 18 -10.47 5.63 -12.33
CA THR A 18 -10.70 6.75 -13.25
C THR A 18 -10.17 6.41 -14.64
N LEU A 19 -10.41 7.27 -15.64
CA LEU A 19 -9.82 7.09 -16.97
C LEU A 19 -8.29 7.17 -16.95
N GLU A 20 -7.71 7.95 -16.05
CA GLU A 20 -6.25 8.13 -15.90
C GLU A 20 -5.61 7.02 -15.06
N ILE A 21 -6.39 6.42 -14.16
CA ILE A 21 -5.98 5.36 -13.24
C ILE A 21 -7.04 4.24 -13.32
N PRO A 22 -7.01 3.42 -14.39
CA PRO A 22 -8.04 2.42 -14.63
C PRO A 22 -7.90 1.16 -13.77
N ARG A 23 -6.76 0.98 -13.08
CA ARG A 23 -6.48 -0.19 -12.25
C ARG A 23 -5.70 0.16 -10.98
N ALA A 24 -5.85 -0.65 -9.95
CA ALA A 24 -5.05 -0.60 -8.72
C ALA A 24 -4.24 -1.90 -8.56
N VAL A 25 -3.01 -1.80 -8.09
CA VAL A 25 -2.14 -2.92 -7.75
C VAL A 25 -1.86 -2.85 -6.26
N ILE A 26 -2.33 -3.85 -5.53
CA ILE A 26 -2.12 -3.98 -4.10
C ILE A 26 -0.73 -4.55 -3.85
N CYS A 27 0.18 -3.75 -3.32
CA CYS A 27 1.51 -4.18 -2.89
C CYS A 27 1.42 -4.69 -1.46
N ILE A 28 1.64 -5.98 -1.25
CA ILE A 28 1.43 -6.62 0.04
C ILE A 28 2.51 -7.67 0.33
N GLY A 29 2.94 -7.68 1.60
CA GLY A 29 3.90 -8.63 2.14
C GLY A 29 3.29 -9.98 2.51
N ASN A 30 4.03 -10.77 3.27
CA ASN A 30 3.56 -12.06 3.79
C ASN A 30 2.66 -11.90 5.04
N ASP A 31 1.99 -12.96 5.47
CA ASP A 31 1.09 -12.95 6.64
C ASP A 31 1.79 -12.64 7.98
N ALA A 32 3.12 -12.80 8.07
CA ALA A 32 3.83 -12.45 9.30
C ALA A 32 3.79 -10.93 9.53
N GLY A 33 3.80 -10.15 8.43
CA GLY A 33 3.70 -8.69 8.49
C GLY A 33 4.76 -8.09 9.38
N ASP A 34 5.99 -8.60 9.27
CA ASP A 34 7.15 -8.01 9.89
C ASP A 34 7.56 -6.71 9.17
N LEU A 35 8.58 -6.05 9.69
CA LEU A 35 9.04 -4.78 9.15
C LEU A 35 9.44 -4.87 7.67
N ASP A 36 10.05 -5.98 7.25
CA ASP A 36 10.51 -6.15 5.86
C ASP A 36 9.33 -6.21 4.90
N SER A 37 8.31 -7.00 5.22
CA SER A 37 7.05 -7.05 4.47
C SER A 37 6.40 -5.67 4.28
N VAL A 38 6.31 -4.86 5.35
CA VAL A 38 5.69 -3.52 5.29
C VAL A 38 6.55 -2.53 4.51
N VAL A 39 7.85 -2.48 4.79
CA VAL A 39 8.77 -1.54 4.13
C VAL A 39 8.94 -1.88 2.66
N SER A 40 9.02 -3.15 2.30
CA SER A 40 9.12 -3.60 0.91
C SER A 40 7.88 -3.22 0.11
N ALA A 41 6.67 -3.36 0.67
CA ALA A 41 5.44 -2.90 0.04
C ALA A 41 5.45 -1.38 -0.21
N ILE A 42 5.83 -0.59 0.80
CA ILE A 42 5.97 0.88 0.70
C ILE A 42 7.01 1.26 -0.35
N ALA A 43 8.18 0.62 -0.33
CA ALA A 43 9.27 0.88 -1.24
C ALA A 43 8.88 0.59 -2.69
N LEU A 44 8.18 -0.53 -2.94
CA LEU A 44 7.69 -0.87 -4.26
C LEU A 44 6.68 0.16 -4.78
N ALA A 45 5.70 0.54 -3.97
CA ALA A 45 4.71 1.55 -4.36
C ALA A 45 5.35 2.92 -4.62
N TYR A 46 6.30 3.33 -3.77
CA TYR A 46 7.10 4.54 -3.98
C TYR A 46 7.86 4.48 -5.29
N TRP A 47 8.62 3.42 -5.55
CA TRP A 47 9.40 3.25 -6.76
C TRP A 47 8.53 3.35 -8.01
N GLN A 48 7.41 2.62 -8.05
CA GLN A 48 6.49 2.65 -9.18
C GLN A 48 5.89 4.03 -9.43
N SER A 49 5.56 4.77 -8.37
CA SER A 49 5.06 6.16 -8.50
C SER A 49 6.09 7.08 -9.17
N GLN A 50 7.39 6.89 -8.92
CA GLN A 50 8.44 7.71 -9.54
C GLN A 50 8.62 7.37 -11.02
N TYR A 51 8.52 6.09 -11.40
CA TYR A 51 8.64 5.66 -12.79
C TYR A 51 7.46 6.12 -13.66
N GLN A 52 6.24 6.11 -13.11
CA GLN A 52 5.06 6.62 -13.82
C GLN A 52 5.15 8.14 -14.10
N ILE A 53 5.84 8.90 -13.26
CA ILE A 53 6.09 10.33 -13.49
C ILE A 53 7.13 10.53 -14.61
N ALA A 54 8.12 9.64 -14.71
CA ALA A 54 9.21 9.74 -15.68
C ALA A 54 8.79 9.34 -17.11
N ASP A 55 7.81 8.46 -17.25
CA ASP A 55 7.41 7.87 -18.54
C ASP A 55 6.01 8.33 -19.00
N ALA A 56 5.81 9.66 -19.04
CA ALA A 56 4.54 10.30 -19.44
C ALA A 56 4.12 10.03 -20.91
N ALA A 57 4.91 9.26 -21.66
CA ALA A 57 4.64 8.84 -23.04
C ALA A 57 3.98 7.44 -23.13
N ALA A 58 3.92 6.68 -22.03
CA ALA A 58 3.22 5.40 -22.01
C ALA A 58 1.70 5.61 -22.06
N GLU A 59 0.99 4.81 -22.86
CA GLU A 59 -0.46 4.89 -23.03
C GLU A 59 -1.19 4.91 -21.67
N ALA A 60 -2.18 5.80 -21.49
CA ALA A 60 -2.95 5.95 -20.26
C ALA A 60 -3.59 4.64 -19.74
N THR A 61 -3.75 3.64 -20.61
CA THR A 61 -4.22 2.28 -20.31
C THR A 61 -3.23 1.45 -19.47
N GLN A 62 -1.96 1.87 -19.34
CA GLN A 62 -0.95 1.18 -18.54
C GLN A 62 -0.76 1.78 -17.14
N ASN A 63 -1.33 2.96 -16.85
CA ASN A 63 -1.23 3.54 -15.52
C ASN A 63 -1.95 2.70 -14.47
N ALA A 64 -1.30 2.49 -13.33
CA ALA A 64 -1.80 1.69 -12.23
C ALA A 64 -1.54 2.40 -10.92
N LEU A 65 -2.53 2.44 -10.03
CA LEU A 65 -2.30 2.90 -8.67
C LEU A 65 -1.62 1.80 -7.88
N TYR A 66 -0.35 1.96 -7.52
CA TYR A 66 0.32 1.04 -6.61
C TYR A 66 0.02 1.44 -5.16
N VAL A 67 -0.63 0.55 -4.42
CA VAL A 67 -1.10 0.81 -3.05
C VAL A 67 -0.35 -0.11 -2.10
N PRO A 68 0.49 0.43 -1.21
CA PRO A 68 1.16 -0.36 -0.18
C PRO A 68 0.20 -0.69 0.96
N VAL A 69 0.24 -1.95 1.40
CA VAL A 69 -0.69 -2.50 2.39
C VAL A 69 0.07 -3.30 3.44
N ALA A 70 -0.22 -3.03 4.70
CA ALA A 70 0.18 -3.91 5.79
C ALA A 70 -0.73 -5.16 5.83
N PRO A 71 -0.16 -6.38 5.82
CA PRO A 71 -0.92 -7.64 5.68
C PRO A 71 -1.59 -8.10 6.98
N PHE A 72 -2.03 -7.15 7.80
CA PHE A 72 -2.66 -7.38 9.10
C PHE A 72 -3.60 -6.23 9.43
N ASP A 73 -4.48 -6.44 10.42
CA ASP A 73 -5.44 -5.43 10.86
C ASP A 73 -4.75 -4.25 11.53
N ARG A 74 -5.28 -3.04 11.36
CA ARG A 74 -4.74 -1.81 11.96
C ARG A 74 -4.42 -1.96 13.45
N GLN A 75 -5.33 -2.58 14.20
CA GLN A 75 -5.21 -2.76 15.65
C GLN A 75 -3.97 -3.56 16.09
N ASP A 76 -3.40 -4.38 15.19
CA ASP A 76 -2.26 -5.24 15.45
C ASP A 76 -0.92 -4.54 15.18
N PHE A 77 -0.93 -3.35 14.58
CA PHE A 77 0.30 -2.59 14.33
C PHE A 77 1.09 -2.34 15.62
N LYS A 78 0.39 -2.10 16.73
CA LYS A 78 0.99 -1.88 18.06
C LYS A 78 1.88 -3.05 18.53
N LEU A 79 1.67 -4.24 17.98
CA LEU A 79 2.42 -5.46 18.29
C LEU A 79 3.77 -5.53 17.54
N ARG A 80 3.93 -4.76 16.45
CA ARG A 80 5.14 -4.71 15.61
C ARG A 80 6.13 -3.66 16.12
N GLN A 81 6.85 -3.99 17.20
CA GLN A 81 7.70 -3.01 17.91
C GLN A 81 8.82 -2.43 17.04
N ASP A 82 9.43 -3.27 16.20
CA ASP A 82 10.42 -2.89 15.20
C ASP A 82 9.87 -1.84 14.22
N ALA A 83 8.68 -2.08 13.66
CA ALA A 83 8.00 -1.12 12.79
C ALA A 83 7.71 0.19 13.51
N ARG A 84 7.19 0.13 14.75
CA ARG A 84 6.92 1.33 15.56
C ARG A 84 8.18 2.14 15.85
N VAL A 85 9.29 1.48 16.15
CA VAL A 85 10.57 2.14 16.38
C VAL A 85 11.03 2.83 15.10
N LEU A 86 11.00 2.15 13.95
CA LEU A 86 11.41 2.73 12.67
C LEU A 86 10.55 3.95 12.31
N PHE A 87 9.22 3.80 12.28
CA PHE A 87 8.32 4.89 11.90
C PHE A 87 8.33 6.04 12.90
N GLY A 88 8.57 5.75 14.19
CA GLY A 88 8.82 6.77 15.20
C GLY A 88 10.06 7.63 14.91
N HIS A 89 11.13 7.03 14.37
CA HIS A 89 12.34 7.76 13.97
C HIS A 89 12.12 8.66 12.75
N ILE A 90 11.23 8.29 11.83
CA ILE A 90 10.96 9.03 10.58
C ILE A 90 9.65 9.84 10.62
N ARG A 91 9.08 10.07 11.80
CA ARG A 91 7.76 10.70 11.98
C ARG A 91 7.60 12.10 11.38
N GLU A 92 8.71 12.81 11.18
CA GLU A 92 8.73 14.14 10.55
C GLU A 92 8.50 14.03 9.04
N GLU A 93 8.95 12.94 8.43
CA GLU A 93 8.75 12.65 7.00
C GLU A 93 7.47 11.86 6.75
N LEU A 94 7.04 11.07 7.74
CA LEU A 94 5.90 10.17 7.65
C LEU A 94 5.11 10.20 8.97
N PRO A 95 4.09 11.07 9.10
CA PRO A 95 3.28 11.21 10.30
C PRO A 95 2.75 9.87 10.79
N VAL A 96 2.86 9.64 12.10
CA VAL A 96 2.41 8.42 12.76
C VAL A 96 1.20 8.68 13.67
N GLY A 97 0.29 7.73 13.70
CA GLY A 97 -0.87 7.71 14.60
C GLY A 97 -0.49 7.33 16.03
N SER A 98 -1.51 7.26 16.89
CA SER A 98 -1.35 6.90 18.31
C SER A 98 -0.93 5.44 18.53
N ASP A 99 -1.15 4.57 17.56
CA ASP A 99 -0.70 3.17 17.54
C ASP A 99 0.77 3.03 17.07
N GLY A 100 1.36 4.10 16.54
CA GLY A 100 2.69 4.12 15.94
C GLY A 100 2.73 3.72 14.48
N SER A 101 1.59 3.52 13.82
CA SER A 101 1.50 3.28 12.38
C SER A 101 1.55 4.58 11.59
N PRO A 102 2.11 4.60 10.36
CA PRO A 102 1.94 5.72 9.45
C PRO A 102 0.46 5.97 9.17
N VAL A 103 0.01 7.22 9.31
CA VAL A 103 -1.42 7.59 9.23
C VAL A 103 -2.07 7.18 7.90
N ASP A 104 -1.33 7.29 6.79
CA ASP A 104 -1.83 7.00 5.45
C ASP A 104 -1.45 5.61 4.92
N LEU A 105 -0.70 4.80 5.68
CA LEU A 105 -0.47 3.40 5.32
C LEU A 105 -1.77 2.63 5.54
N LEU A 106 -2.29 1.92 4.54
CA LEU A 106 -3.49 1.11 4.71
C LEU A 106 -3.14 -0.26 5.31
N CYS A 107 -4.04 -0.77 6.15
CA CYS A 107 -4.02 -2.12 6.70
C CYS A 107 -5.07 -3.00 6.00
N TRP A 108 -4.95 -4.32 6.14
CA TRP A 108 -5.77 -5.27 5.38
C TRP A 108 -7.27 -5.08 5.62
N ASP A 109 -7.66 -4.85 6.88
CA ASP A 109 -9.03 -4.62 7.33
C ASP A 109 -9.69 -3.35 6.72
N GLU A 110 -8.91 -2.45 6.15
CA GLU A 110 -9.41 -1.21 5.55
C GLU A 110 -9.60 -1.29 4.03
N ILE A 111 -9.16 -2.39 3.41
CA ILE A 111 -9.06 -2.50 1.94
C ILE A 111 -10.11 -3.43 1.36
N GLU A 112 -10.47 -4.50 2.05
CA GLU A 112 -11.38 -5.53 1.56
C GLU A 112 -12.66 -4.91 0.97
N ASP A 113 -13.35 -4.08 1.74
CA ASP A 113 -14.57 -3.37 1.31
C ASP A 113 -14.32 -2.40 0.15
N LEU A 114 -13.19 -1.68 0.15
CA LEU A 114 -12.86 -0.72 -0.90
C LEU A 114 -12.62 -1.42 -2.24
N VAL A 115 -11.89 -2.54 -2.22
CA VAL A 115 -11.59 -3.32 -3.42
C VAL A 115 -12.85 -3.96 -3.97
N ILE A 116 -13.65 -4.60 -3.12
CA ILE A 116 -14.90 -5.27 -3.53
C ILE A 116 -15.91 -4.26 -4.10
N SER A 117 -16.06 -3.10 -3.47
CA SER A 117 -17.10 -2.12 -3.85
C SER A 117 -16.72 -1.22 -5.01
N LYS A 118 -15.43 -0.85 -5.16
CA LYS A 118 -15.00 0.18 -6.14
C LYS A 118 -14.08 -0.33 -7.22
N TRP A 119 -13.29 -1.37 -6.96
CA TRP A 119 -12.21 -1.81 -7.84
C TRP A 119 -12.39 -3.22 -8.38
N ARG A 120 -13.58 -3.82 -8.22
CA ARG A 120 -13.87 -5.18 -8.69
C ARG A 120 -13.58 -5.31 -10.19
N GLY A 121 -12.70 -6.24 -10.55
CA GLY A 121 -12.26 -6.45 -11.95
C GLY A 121 -11.20 -5.46 -12.44
N HIS A 122 -10.77 -4.53 -11.59
CA HIS A 122 -9.77 -3.49 -11.85
C HIS A 122 -8.59 -3.57 -10.86
N THR A 123 -8.41 -4.71 -10.18
CA THR A 123 -7.33 -4.94 -9.21
C THR A 123 -6.33 -6.00 -9.66
N GLY A 124 -5.08 -5.78 -9.31
CA GLY A 124 -4.00 -6.77 -9.31
C GLY A 124 -3.29 -6.79 -7.96
N ILE A 125 -2.40 -7.76 -7.77
CA ILE A 125 -1.61 -7.92 -6.55
C ILE A 125 -0.13 -8.00 -6.94
N ALA A 126 0.70 -7.24 -6.24
CA ALA A 126 2.15 -7.36 -6.27
C ALA A 126 2.61 -7.90 -4.91
N LEU A 127 3.25 -9.07 -4.93
CA LEU A 127 3.78 -9.70 -3.73
C LEU A 127 5.18 -9.17 -3.44
N THR A 128 5.38 -8.70 -2.22
CA THR A 128 6.71 -8.33 -1.69
C THR A 128 7.11 -9.29 -0.60
N ASP A 129 8.41 -9.51 -0.39
CA ASP A 129 8.94 -10.40 0.66
C ASP A 129 8.48 -11.89 0.56
N HIS A 130 7.72 -12.24 -0.48
CA HIS A 130 7.31 -13.61 -0.75
C HIS A 130 6.91 -13.78 -2.22
N ASN A 131 6.94 -15.02 -2.73
CA ASN A 131 6.60 -15.36 -4.12
C ASN A 131 5.26 -16.11 -4.26
N LYS A 132 4.54 -16.31 -3.14
CA LYS A 132 3.24 -16.96 -3.11
C LYS A 132 2.25 -16.08 -2.35
N CYS A 133 1.06 -15.91 -2.92
CA CYS A 133 0.00 -15.18 -2.24
C CYS A 133 -0.33 -15.90 -0.93
N SER A 134 -0.43 -15.14 0.15
CA SER A 134 -0.81 -15.71 1.42
C SER A 134 -2.28 -16.14 1.41
N SER A 135 -2.64 -17.10 2.26
CA SER A 135 -3.99 -17.68 2.27
C SER A 135 -5.08 -16.66 2.62
N SER A 136 -4.75 -15.66 3.43
CA SER A 136 -5.63 -14.56 3.82
C SER A 136 -5.95 -13.60 2.67
N VAL A 137 -5.02 -13.43 1.73
CA VAL A 137 -5.10 -12.50 0.58
C VAL A 137 -5.60 -13.19 -0.69
N ALA A 138 -5.43 -14.51 -0.79
CA ALA A 138 -5.82 -15.30 -1.97
C ALA A 138 -7.30 -15.73 -1.99
N ALA A 139 -8.04 -15.51 -0.91
CA ALA A 139 -9.45 -15.88 -0.76
C ALA A 139 -10.39 -14.87 -1.42
#